data_AF-A0A0C3B5B8-F1
#
_entry.id   AF-A0A0C3B5B8-F1
#
_cell.length_a   1.000
_cell.length_b   1.000
_cell.length_c   1.000
_cell.angle_alpha   90.00
_cell.angle_beta   90.00
_cell.angle_gamma   90.00
#
_symmetry.space_group_name_H-M   'P 1'
#
loop_
_entity.id
_entity.type
_entity.pdbx_description
1 polymer ?
#
loop_
_entity_poly.entity_id
_entity_poly.type
_entity_poly.pdbx_seq_one_letter_code
_entity_poly.pdbx_strand_id
1 'polypeptide(L)'
;MKYRNPKPPLDRLLEGPSEEASVELYKLYLAAIESRVDSEEAESRLIARLVIGVAPHRALCDKSIAAFSGLELGIVSSWVDDLGSLLYRDHTINGGIRVRHISILEYLTGRFCPLDFRVDLKQADVELSMYSLQTMMTELRFNICGLESSYRSNSEIDNLSERVQENVSDILQYSCLHWSSHLCSNSDPASKDTCETLDKFLRGEYLFYWLEVLSVMSQVPVAIMALRKIIACSRVRKFDDGVVNLAKDVLRFVLAFITPISTSAPYIYLSALPFTPSES
;
A
#
# COMPACT_ATOMS: atom_id res chain seq x y z
N MET A 1 -24.40 0.89 -21.99
CA MET A 1 -24.62 0.16 -20.72
C MET A 1 -26.12 0.03 -20.47
N LYS A 2 -26.67 -1.18 -20.34
CA LYS A 2 -28.04 -1.40 -19.87
C LYS A 2 -28.00 -1.41 -18.34
N TYR A 3 -28.57 -0.41 -17.68
CA TYR A 3 -28.74 -0.42 -16.23
C TYR A 3 -29.62 -1.62 -15.83
N ARG A 4 -29.13 -2.50 -14.95
CA ARG A 4 -29.96 -3.56 -14.34
C ARG A 4 -31.05 -2.91 -13.49
N ASN A 5 -32.27 -3.46 -13.55
CA ASN A 5 -33.43 -2.94 -12.83
C ASN A 5 -33.20 -3.04 -11.32
N PRO A 6 -33.27 -1.94 -10.55
CA PRO A 6 -33.04 -1.96 -9.10
C PRO A 6 -34.26 -2.44 -8.28
N LYS A 7 -35.43 -2.66 -8.91
CA LYS A 7 -36.63 -3.10 -8.20
C LYS A 7 -36.52 -4.48 -7.54
N PRO A 8 -36.03 -5.54 -8.20
CA PRO A 8 -36.00 -6.88 -7.60
C PRO A 8 -35.14 -7.04 -6.34
N PRO A 9 -33.99 -6.34 -6.20
CA PRO A 9 -33.26 -6.26 -4.93
C PRO A 9 -33.98 -5.45 -3.85
N LEU A 10 -34.62 -4.34 -4.23
CA LEU A 10 -35.32 -3.44 -3.31
C LEU A 10 -36.59 -4.10 -2.74
N ASP A 11 -37.39 -4.75 -3.59
CA ASP A 11 -38.63 -5.41 -3.18
C ASP A 11 -38.33 -6.55 -2.19
N ARG A 12 -37.26 -7.32 -2.42
CA ARG A 12 -36.76 -8.34 -1.46
C ARG A 12 -36.37 -7.77 -0.10
N LEU A 13 -35.88 -6.53 -0.07
CA LEU A 13 -35.47 -5.85 1.17
C LEU A 13 -36.68 -5.36 1.97
N LEU A 14 -37.71 -4.88 1.29
CA LEU A 14 -38.92 -4.31 1.89
C LEU A 14 -39.92 -5.37 2.40
N GLU A 15 -39.81 -6.62 1.94
CA GLU A 15 -40.68 -7.72 2.36
C GLU A 15 -40.30 -8.35 3.73
N GLY A 16 -39.15 -7.99 4.31
CA GLY A 16 -38.65 -8.53 5.58
C GLY A 16 -39.21 -7.86 6.85
N PRO A 17 -39.17 -8.51 8.02
CA PRO A 17 -39.49 -7.87 9.30
C PRO A 17 -38.48 -6.77 9.61
N SER A 18 -38.96 -5.64 10.14
CA SER A 18 -38.11 -4.51 10.56
C SER A 18 -37.19 -4.93 11.70
N GLU A 19 -35.89 -4.92 11.46
CA GLU A 19 -34.84 -5.19 12.47
C GLU A 19 -34.23 -3.87 13.01
N GLU A 20 -33.17 -3.98 13.82
CA GLU A 20 -32.35 -2.81 14.18
C GLU A 20 -31.85 -2.10 12.91
N ALA A 21 -31.78 -0.76 12.95
CA ALA A 21 -31.41 0.06 11.80
C ALA A 21 -30.05 -0.31 11.17
N SER A 22 -29.13 -0.86 11.97
CA SER A 22 -27.84 -1.40 11.50
C SER A 22 -28.00 -2.61 10.60
N VAL A 23 -28.95 -3.51 10.90
CA VAL A 23 -29.18 -4.72 10.12
C VAL A 23 -29.84 -4.39 8.78
N GLU A 24 -30.82 -3.49 8.77
CA GLU A 24 -31.42 -3.02 7.51
C GLU A 24 -30.41 -2.32 6.60
N LEU A 25 -29.49 -1.55 7.18
CA LEU A 25 -28.39 -0.94 6.44
C LEU A 25 -27.45 -2.00 5.84
N TYR A 26 -27.12 -3.06 6.59
CA TYR A 26 -26.28 -4.15 6.10
C TYR A 26 -26.96 -4.99 5.02
N LYS A 27 -28.28 -5.21 5.10
CA LYS A 27 -29.07 -5.81 4.01
C LYS A 27 -28.96 -4.96 2.74
N LEU A 28 -29.03 -3.64 2.85
CA LEU A 28 -28.89 -2.73 1.72
C LEU A 28 -27.49 -2.81 1.08
N TYR A 29 -26.44 -2.89 1.89
CA TYR A 29 -25.07 -3.09 1.38
C TYR A 29 -24.93 -4.42 0.66
N LEU A 30 -25.43 -5.52 1.24
CA LEU A 30 -25.39 -6.82 0.60
C LEU A 30 -26.10 -6.80 -0.77
N ALA A 31 -27.32 -6.27 -0.82
CA ALA A 31 -28.10 -6.18 -2.05
C ALA A 31 -27.39 -5.33 -3.13
N ALA A 32 -26.71 -4.25 -2.73
CA ALA A 32 -25.92 -3.44 -3.65
C ALA A 32 -24.74 -4.24 -4.23
N ILE A 33 -24.03 -5.01 -3.41
CA ILE A 33 -22.87 -5.81 -3.83
C ILE A 33 -23.32 -6.99 -4.71
N GLU A 34 -24.24 -7.84 -4.24
CA GLU A 34 -24.70 -9.06 -4.95
C GLU A 34 -25.32 -8.75 -6.32
N SER A 35 -25.92 -7.56 -6.48
CA SER A 35 -26.54 -7.19 -7.75
C SER A 35 -25.54 -6.94 -8.88
N ARG A 36 -24.26 -6.75 -8.53
CA ARG A 36 -23.21 -6.17 -9.37
C ARG A 36 -21.91 -6.96 -9.38
N VAL A 37 -21.55 -7.61 -8.29
CA VAL A 37 -20.29 -8.30 -8.10
C VAL A 37 -20.55 -9.80 -7.90
N ASP A 38 -19.85 -10.62 -8.66
CA ASP A 38 -19.84 -12.07 -8.45
C ASP A 38 -18.76 -12.42 -7.41
N SER A 39 -19.18 -12.92 -6.25
CA SER A 39 -18.25 -13.29 -5.18
C SER A 39 -17.36 -14.47 -5.53
N GLU A 40 -17.73 -15.31 -6.51
CA GLU A 40 -16.93 -16.46 -6.94
C GLU A 40 -15.73 -16.02 -7.80
N GLU A 41 -15.78 -14.83 -8.39
CA GLU A 41 -14.72 -14.28 -9.21
C GLU A 41 -13.50 -13.88 -8.36
N ALA A 42 -12.37 -14.55 -8.61
CA ALA A 42 -11.14 -14.31 -7.86
C ALA A 42 -10.63 -12.86 -7.99
N GLU A 43 -10.85 -12.24 -9.15
CA GLU A 43 -10.48 -10.86 -9.45
C GLU A 43 -11.26 -9.88 -8.57
N SER A 44 -12.58 -10.08 -8.46
CA SER A 44 -13.45 -9.27 -7.60
C SER A 44 -13.01 -9.32 -6.13
N ARG A 45 -12.66 -10.50 -5.60
CA ARG A 45 -12.15 -10.64 -4.22
C ARG A 45 -10.78 -9.96 -4.05
N LEU A 46 -9.91 -10.03 -5.04
CA LEU A 46 -8.59 -9.38 -5.01
C LEU A 46 -8.72 -7.86 -5.03
N ILE A 47 -9.55 -7.30 -5.93
CA ILE A 47 -9.79 -5.85 -6.00
C ILE A 47 -10.37 -5.35 -4.67
N ALA A 48 -11.34 -6.06 -4.09
CA ALA A 48 -11.91 -5.71 -2.79
C ALA A 48 -10.84 -5.66 -1.68
N ARG A 49 -9.96 -6.68 -1.60
CA ARG A 49 -8.86 -6.72 -0.62
C ARG A 49 -7.88 -5.56 -0.82
N LEU A 50 -7.50 -5.23 -2.05
CA LEU A 50 -6.59 -4.13 -2.31
C LEU A 50 -7.23 -2.78 -1.97
N VAL A 51 -8.43 -2.49 -2.48
CA VAL A 51 -9.12 -1.21 -2.24
C VAL A 51 -9.33 -0.96 -0.75
N ILE A 52 -9.79 -1.97 -0.02
CA ILE A 52 -10.07 -1.88 1.41
C ILE A 52 -8.78 -1.92 2.24
N GLY A 53 -7.79 -2.73 1.85
CA GLY A 53 -6.52 -2.86 2.55
C GLY A 53 -5.65 -1.60 2.48
N VAL A 54 -5.69 -0.83 1.40
CA VAL A 54 -4.94 0.44 1.29
C VAL A 54 -5.64 1.63 1.96
N ALA A 55 -6.95 1.52 2.21
CA ALA A 55 -7.77 2.62 2.72
C ALA A 55 -7.28 3.23 4.05
N PRO A 56 -6.75 2.47 5.03
CA PRO A 56 -6.20 3.03 6.27
C PRO A 56 -4.93 3.88 6.10
N HIS A 57 -4.25 3.77 4.95
CA HIS A 57 -2.98 4.45 4.69
C HIS A 57 -3.13 5.56 3.66
N ARG A 58 -3.38 5.19 2.40
CA ARG A 58 -3.58 6.12 1.29
C ARG A 58 -4.39 5.41 0.21
N ALA A 59 -5.57 5.93 -0.09
CA ALA A 59 -6.41 5.42 -1.15
C ALA A 59 -5.66 5.47 -2.50
N LEU A 60 -5.72 4.38 -3.26
CA LEU A 60 -5.08 4.25 -4.57
C LEU A 60 -6.12 4.37 -5.68
N CYS A 61 -5.69 4.92 -6.82
CA CYS A 61 -6.55 5.02 -8.01
C CYS A 61 -6.66 3.67 -8.74
N ASP A 62 -7.60 3.58 -9.68
CA ASP A 62 -7.84 2.40 -10.51
C ASP A 62 -6.56 1.85 -11.15
N LYS A 63 -5.71 2.73 -11.71
CA LYS A 63 -4.44 2.34 -12.34
C LYS A 63 -3.48 1.70 -11.36
N SER A 64 -3.40 2.23 -10.15
CA SER A 64 -2.52 1.73 -9.09
C SER A 64 -3.01 0.39 -8.55
N ILE A 65 -4.34 0.22 -8.38
CA ILE A 65 -4.94 -1.06 -7.99
C ILE A 65 -4.74 -2.12 -9.09
N ALA A 66 -4.92 -1.75 -10.36
CA ALA A 66 -4.67 -2.62 -11.51
C ALA A 66 -3.21 -3.08 -11.56
N ALA A 67 -2.26 -2.16 -11.34
CA ALA A 67 -0.85 -2.49 -11.33
C ALA A 67 -0.45 -3.42 -10.16
N PHE A 68 -0.99 -3.22 -8.95
CA PHE A 68 -0.76 -4.14 -7.82
C PHE A 68 -1.40 -5.51 -8.02
N SER A 69 -2.60 -5.57 -8.60
CA SER A 69 -3.29 -6.84 -8.84
C SER A 69 -2.79 -7.60 -10.07
N GLY A 70 -2.08 -6.93 -10.99
CA GLY A 70 -1.75 -7.47 -12.30
C GLY A 70 -2.95 -7.60 -13.24
N LEU A 71 -4.09 -6.99 -12.90
CA LEU A 71 -5.32 -7.03 -13.68
C LEU A 71 -5.36 -5.91 -14.73
N GLU A 72 -6.20 -6.09 -15.74
CA GLU A 72 -6.46 -5.02 -16.71
C GLU A 72 -7.18 -3.85 -16.03
N LEU A 73 -6.76 -2.61 -16.36
CA LEU A 73 -7.40 -1.39 -15.86
C LEU A 73 -8.92 -1.39 -16.06
N GLY A 74 -9.40 -1.92 -17.19
CA GLY A 74 -10.83 -1.99 -17.49
C GLY A 74 -11.62 -2.83 -16.50
N ILE A 75 -11.03 -3.92 -16.01
CA ILE A 75 -11.65 -4.80 -15.00
C ILE A 75 -11.80 -4.05 -13.68
N VAL A 76 -10.72 -3.41 -13.22
CA VAL A 76 -10.73 -2.63 -11.98
C VAL A 76 -11.70 -1.45 -12.06
N SER A 77 -11.66 -0.69 -13.16
CA SER A 77 -12.57 0.45 -13.34
C SER A 77 -14.03 0.02 -13.41
N SER A 78 -14.34 -1.08 -14.10
CA SER A 78 -15.71 -1.63 -14.15
C SER A 78 -16.17 -2.05 -12.76
N TRP A 79 -15.32 -2.73 -11.99
CA TRP A 79 -15.65 -3.17 -10.63
C TRP A 79 -15.97 -1.98 -9.71
N VAL A 80 -15.17 -0.91 -9.78
CA VAL A 80 -15.41 0.32 -9.00
C VAL A 80 -16.69 1.02 -9.43
N ASP A 81 -16.98 1.06 -10.74
CA ASP A 81 -18.20 1.66 -11.29
C ASP A 81 -19.46 0.88 -10.88
N ASP A 82 -19.37 -0.44 -10.91
CA ASP A 82 -20.42 -1.36 -10.48
C ASP A 82 -20.76 -1.20 -8.99
N LEU A 83 -19.76 -0.86 -8.16
CA LEU A 83 -19.93 -0.50 -6.76
C LEU A 83 -20.03 1.01 -6.50
N GLY A 84 -20.36 1.83 -7.52
CA GLY A 84 -20.39 3.30 -7.41
C GLY A 84 -21.38 3.88 -6.39
N SER A 85 -22.34 3.07 -5.90
CA SER A 85 -23.22 3.41 -4.77
C SER A 85 -22.54 3.30 -3.41
N LEU A 86 -21.44 2.54 -3.32
CA LEU A 86 -20.66 2.31 -2.10
C LEU A 86 -19.29 2.99 -2.16
N LEU A 87 -18.72 3.12 -3.35
CA LEU A 87 -17.40 3.66 -3.61
C LEU A 87 -17.47 4.96 -4.42
N TYR A 88 -16.41 5.76 -4.33
CA TYR A 88 -16.19 6.91 -5.21
C TYR A 88 -14.69 7.14 -5.43
N ARG A 89 -14.36 7.88 -6.48
CA ARG A 89 -12.99 8.32 -6.76
C ARG A 89 -12.80 9.73 -6.22
N ASP A 90 -11.84 9.89 -5.32
CA ASP A 90 -11.51 11.18 -4.71
C ASP A 90 -10.46 11.90 -5.55
N HIS A 91 -10.89 12.91 -6.31
CA HIS A 91 -10.01 13.70 -7.17
C HIS A 91 -8.97 14.52 -6.42
N THR A 92 -9.14 14.74 -5.11
CA THR A 92 -8.14 15.42 -4.27
C THR A 92 -6.95 14.50 -3.95
N ILE A 93 -7.11 13.19 -4.11
CA ILE A 93 -6.10 12.16 -3.85
C ILE A 93 -5.85 11.37 -5.14
N ASN A 94 -5.57 12.06 -6.25
CA ASN A 94 -5.24 11.44 -7.55
C ASN A 94 -6.30 10.42 -8.05
N GLY A 95 -7.58 10.62 -7.73
CA GLY A 95 -8.64 9.68 -8.08
C GLY A 95 -8.67 8.42 -7.20
N GLY A 96 -8.12 8.48 -5.98
CA GLY A 96 -8.08 7.37 -5.04
C GLY A 96 -9.47 6.81 -4.73
N ILE A 97 -9.62 5.50 -4.75
CA ILE A 97 -10.89 4.81 -4.51
C ILE A 97 -11.19 4.82 -3.01
N ARG A 98 -12.31 5.42 -2.61
CA ARG A 98 -12.74 5.54 -1.21
C ARG A 98 -14.14 4.98 -1.02
N VAL A 99 -14.38 4.40 0.16
CA VAL A 99 -15.74 4.11 0.62
C VAL A 99 -16.49 5.41 0.92
N ARG A 100 -17.78 5.47 0.55
CA ARG A 100 -18.62 6.66 0.78
C ARG A 100 -18.92 6.91 2.25
N HIS A 101 -18.93 5.86 3.07
CA HIS A 101 -19.20 5.95 4.50
C HIS A 101 -18.43 4.90 5.28
N ILE A 102 -18.04 5.22 6.53
CA ILE A 102 -17.24 4.33 7.38
C ILE A 102 -17.97 3.00 7.70
N SER A 103 -19.29 3.02 7.81
CA SER A 103 -20.08 1.79 8.03
C SER A 103 -19.99 0.79 6.89
N ILE A 104 -19.66 1.22 5.66
CA ILE A 104 -19.42 0.30 4.53
C ILE A 104 -18.11 -0.46 4.76
N LEU A 105 -17.07 0.23 5.22
CA LEU A 105 -15.81 -0.40 5.59
C LEU A 105 -16.03 -1.39 6.75
N GLU A 106 -16.71 -0.95 7.81
CA GLU A 106 -17.05 -1.80 8.96
C GLU A 106 -17.86 -3.04 8.55
N TYR A 107 -18.81 -2.87 7.62
CA TYR A 107 -19.57 -3.98 7.07
C TYR A 107 -18.66 -4.95 6.31
N LEU A 108 -17.91 -4.47 5.31
CA LEU A 108 -17.07 -5.31 4.45
C LEU A 108 -16.01 -6.10 5.22
N THR A 109 -15.51 -5.57 6.34
CA THR A 109 -14.52 -6.25 7.20
C THR A 109 -15.18 -6.99 8.37
N GLY A 110 -16.49 -6.81 8.57
CA GLY A 110 -17.21 -7.23 9.76
C GLY A 110 -17.90 -8.57 9.62
N ARG A 111 -18.32 -9.12 10.77
CA ARG A 111 -19.02 -10.42 10.86
C ARG A 111 -20.38 -10.48 10.17
N PHE A 112 -20.97 -9.33 9.83
CA PHE A 112 -22.28 -9.23 9.19
C PHE A 112 -22.20 -9.38 7.66
N CYS A 113 -21.04 -9.12 7.05
CA CYS A 113 -20.85 -9.38 5.63
C CYS A 113 -20.66 -10.89 5.40
N PRO A 114 -21.39 -11.54 4.48
CA PRO A 114 -21.19 -12.95 4.13
C PRO A 114 -19.73 -13.23 3.76
N LEU A 115 -19.23 -14.43 4.05
CA LEU A 115 -17.82 -14.77 3.86
C LEU A 115 -17.35 -14.55 2.43
N ASP A 116 -18.21 -14.79 1.45
CA ASP A 116 -17.88 -14.69 0.02
C ASP A 116 -17.61 -13.24 -0.43
N PHE A 117 -18.14 -12.25 0.31
CA PHE A 117 -17.92 -10.81 0.06
C PHE A 117 -17.05 -10.14 1.14
N ARG A 118 -16.77 -10.84 2.24
CA ARG A 118 -16.03 -10.28 3.36
C ARG A 118 -14.56 -10.11 3.00
N VAL A 119 -14.04 -8.92 3.28
CA VAL A 119 -12.63 -8.62 3.10
C VAL A 119 -11.85 -9.09 4.32
N ASP A 120 -10.97 -10.06 4.10
CA ASP A 120 -9.94 -10.43 5.07
C ASP A 120 -8.79 -9.43 5.01
N LEU A 121 -8.75 -8.51 5.99
CA LEU A 121 -7.69 -7.51 6.12
C LEU A 121 -6.31 -8.13 6.36
N LYS A 122 -6.23 -9.28 7.04
CA LYS A 122 -4.95 -9.93 7.26
C LYS A 122 -4.36 -10.42 5.95
N GLN A 123 -5.20 -11.04 5.12
CA GLN A 123 -4.82 -11.49 3.78
C GLN A 123 -4.47 -10.29 2.89
N ALA A 124 -5.24 -9.20 2.96
CA ALA A 124 -4.93 -7.97 2.24
C ALA A 124 -3.56 -7.39 2.65
N ASP A 125 -3.22 -7.38 3.95
CA ASP A 125 -1.92 -6.94 4.44
C ASP A 125 -0.77 -7.86 3.96
N VAL A 126 -0.98 -9.17 3.91
CA VAL A 126 0.01 -10.11 3.34
C VAL A 126 0.26 -9.77 1.87
N GLU A 127 -0.80 -9.66 1.07
CA GLU A 127 -0.73 -9.33 -0.36
C GLU A 127 -0.07 -7.97 -0.59
N LEU A 128 -0.54 -6.92 0.08
CA LEU A 128 -0.01 -5.56 -0.05
C LEU A 128 1.45 -5.45 0.40
N SER A 129 1.86 -6.18 1.43
CA SER A 129 3.27 -6.23 1.83
C SER A 129 4.16 -6.84 0.75
N MET A 130 3.71 -7.94 0.13
CA MET A 130 4.45 -8.62 -0.93
C MET A 130 4.47 -7.78 -2.22
N TYR A 131 3.33 -7.27 -2.67
CA TYR A 131 3.25 -6.40 -3.84
C TYR A 131 4.10 -5.15 -3.64
N SER A 132 4.13 -4.57 -2.44
CA SER A 132 4.96 -3.40 -2.17
C SER A 132 6.45 -3.71 -2.22
N LEU A 133 6.90 -4.81 -1.63
CA LEU A 133 8.30 -5.23 -1.70
C LEU A 133 8.70 -5.54 -3.15
N GLN A 134 7.87 -6.25 -3.91
CA GLN A 134 8.12 -6.57 -5.32
C GLN A 134 8.16 -5.32 -6.21
N THR A 135 7.24 -4.38 -6.00
CA THR A 135 7.23 -3.09 -6.72
C THR A 135 8.53 -2.33 -6.47
N MET A 136 8.94 -2.21 -5.21
CA MET A 136 10.22 -1.57 -4.86
C MET A 136 11.40 -2.30 -5.52
N MET A 137 11.42 -3.63 -5.51
CA MET A 137 12.51 -4.38 -6.14
C MET A 137 12.50 -4.36 -7.68
N THR A 138 11.42 -3.89 -8.29
CA THR A 138 11.28 -3.81 -9.76
C THR A 138 11.54 -2.40 -10.27
N GLU A 139 11.04 -1.39 -9.57
CA GLU A 139 11.05 0.00 -10.05
C GLU A 139 12.15 0.86 -9.43
N LEU A 140 12.67 0.51 -8.24
CA LEU A 140 13.78 1.26 -7.64
C LEU A 140 15.05 1.09 -8.47
N ARG A 141 15.72 2.21 -8.71
CA ARG A 141 16.98 2.28 -9.42
C ARG A 141 17.79 3.47 -8.92
N PHE A 142 19.10 3.39 -9.07
CA PHE A 142 20.01 4.50 -8.78
C PHE A 142 19.63 5.76 -9.55
N ASN A 143 19.63 6.90 -8.87
CA ASN A 143 19.37 8.21 -9.44
C ASN A 143 18.03 8.28 -10.21
N ILE A 144 16.95 7.78 -9.62
CA ILE A 144 15.66 7.58 -10.29
C ILE A 144 15.07 8.90 -10.83
N CYS A 145 15.36 10.03 -10.17
CA CYS A 145 14.95 11.38 -10.59
C CYS A 145 15.99 12.09 -11.48
N GLY A 146 17.05 11.40 -11.91
CA GLY A 146 18.04 11.95 -12.85
C GLY A 146 18.73 13.22 -12.34
N LEU A 147 19.11 13.26 -11.06
CA LEU A 147 19.80 14.40 -10.45
C LEU A 147 21.18 14.56 -11.11
N GLU A 148 21.42 15.73 -11.69
CA GLU A 148 22.60 16.00 -12.53
C GLU A 148 23.85 16.31 -11.72
N SER A 149 23.69 16.77 -10.47
CA SER A 149 24.81 17.10 -9.60
C SER A 149 24.47 16.87 -8.13
N SER A 150 25.50 16.66 -7.32
CA SER A 150 25.39 16.60 -5.86
C SER A 150 25.57 17.95 -5.18
N TYR A 151 25.83 19.03 -5.92
CA TYR A 151 26.08 20.36 -5.35
C TYR A 151 24.79 21.07 -4.93
N ARG A 152 23.66 20.68 -5.54
CA ARG A 152 22.33 21.20 -5.20
C ARG A 152 21.67 20.27 -4.18
N SER A 153 21.08 20.86 -3.15
CA SER A 153 20.11 20.20 -2.28
C SER A 153 18.82 19.90 -3.04
N ASN A 154 18.03 18.96 -2.51
CA ASN A 154 16.72 18.62 -3.07
C ASN A 154 15.82 19.86 -3.19
N SER A 155 15.86 20.76 -2.18
CA SER A 155 15.08 22.00 -2.17
C SER A 155 15.51 23.04 -3.20
N GLU A 156 16.73 22.95 -3.71
CA GLU A 156 17.24 23.88 -4.73
C GLU A 156 16.88 23.44 -6.15
N ILE A 157 16.24 22.29 -6.36
CA ILE A 157 15.92 21.77 -7.69
C ILE A 157 14.46 22.13 -8.03
N ASP A 158 14.29 23.16 -8.86
CA ASP A 158 12.99 23.76 -9.16
C ASP A 158 11.95 22.76 -9.70
N ASN A 159 12.38 21.79 -10.52
CA ASN A 159 11.48 20.79 -11.13
C ASN A 159 11.51 19.42 -10.43
N LEU A 160 12.03 19.31 -9.20
CA LEU A 160 12.15 18.01 -8.53
C LEU A 160 10.79 17.33 -8.32
N SER A 161 9.76 18.10 -7.94
CA SER A 161 8.42 17.55 -7.73
C SER A 161 7.83 16.94 -9.02
N GLU A 162 8.06 17.56 -10.18
CA GLU A 162 7.65 17.03 -11.48
C GLU A 162 8.41 15.73 -11.80
N ARG A 163 9.74 15.73 -11.63
CA ARG A 163 10.56 14.53 -11.84
C ARG A 163 10.12 13.36 -10.97
N VAL A 164 9.74 13.62 -9.71
CA VAL A 164 9.19 12.60 -8.82
C VAL A 164 7.89 12.03 -9.38
N GLN A 165 6.97 12.86 -9.87
CA GLN A 165 5.72 12.37 -10.46
C GLN A 165 5.93 11.58 -11.76
N GLU A 166 6.94 11.95 -12.55
CA GLU A 166 7.28 11.26 -13.81
C GLU A 166 8.01 9.94 -13.60
N ASN A 167 8.89 9.86 -12.60
CA ASN A 167 9.83 8.74 -12.44
C ASN A 167 9.50 7.81 -11.26
N VAL A 168 8.71 8.28 -10.29
CA VAL A 168 8.31 7.49 -9.12
C VAL A 168 6.80 7.26 -9.23
N SER A 169 6.43 6.09 -9.77
CA SER A 169 5.04 5.73 -10.00
C SER A 169 4.21 5.83 -8.71
N ASP A 170 2.90 6.02 -8.84
CA ASP A 170 2.02 6.12 -7.66
C ASP A 170 2.08 4.87 -6.78
N ILE A 171 2.24 3.68 -7.39
CA ILE A 171 2.41 2.44 -6.63
C ILE A 171 3.76 2.38 -5.94
N LEU A 172 4.85 2.84 -6.57
CA LEU A 172 6.16 2.89 -5.93
C LEU A 172 6.16 3.88 -4.76
N GLN A 173 5.56 5.05 -4.92
CA GLN A 173 5.37 6.01 -3.82
C GLN A 173 4.62 5.36 -2.65
N TYR A 174 3.51 4.66 -2.92
CA TYR A 174 2.77 3.92 -1.90
C TYR A 174 3.65 2.87 -1.21
N SER A 175 4.32 2.04 -2.00
CA SER A 175 5.14 0.94 -1.52
C SER A 175 6.26 1.45 -0.63
N CYS A 176 7.01 2.48 -1.07
CA CYS A 176 8.09 3.08 -0.29
C CYS A 176 7.62 3.63 1.06
N LEU A 177 6.35 4.08 1.15
CA LEU A 177 5.80 4.67 2.37
C LEU A 177 5.15 3.66 3.31
N HIS A 178 4.56 2.57 2.80
CA HIS A 178 3.61 1.77 3.56
C HIS A 178 3.94 0.27 3.66
N TRP A 179 4.95 -0.24 2.93
CA TRP A 179 5.30 -1.67 2.92
C TRP A 179 5.45 -2.29 4.32
N SER A 180 6.14 -1.58 5.22
CA SER A 180 6.42 -2.06 6.58
C SER A 180 5.20 -2.04 7.49
N SER A 181 4.21 -1.19 7.21
CA SER A 181 2.95 -1.17 7.95
C SER A 181 2.18 -2.45 7.65
N HIS A 182 1.94 -2.76 6.37
CA HIS A 182 1.30 -4.01 5.95
C HIS A 182 2.04 -5.25 6.48
N LEU A 183 3.37 -5.28 6.32
CA LEU A 183 4.17 -6.44 6.71
C LEU A 183 4.08 -6.75 8.22
N CYS A 184 3.98 -5.72 9.07
CA CYS A 184 3.92 -5.87 10.53
C CYS A 184 2.49 -5.76 11.10
N SER A 185 1.44 -5.61 10.28
CA SER A 185 0.05 -5.58 10.77
C SER A 185 -0.45 -6.93 11.29
N ASN A 186 0.17 -8.02 10.84
CA ASN A 186 -0.25 -9.38 11.13
C ASN A 186 0.46 -9.99 12.35
N SER A 187 -0.29 -10.76 13.15
CA SER A 187 0.23 -11.49 14.33
C SER A 187 0.71 -12.90 14.01
N ASP A 188 0.55 -13.35 12.77
CA ASP A 188 0.97 -14.67 12.31
C ASP A 188 2.43 -14.61 11.80
N PRO A 189 3.16 -15.73 11.69
CA PRO A 189 4.49 -15.73 11.07
C PRO A 189 4.43 -15.25 9.62
N ALA A 190 5.50 -14.57 9.16
CA ALA A 190 5.63 -14.25 7.74
C ALA A 190 5.90 -15.52 6.92
N SER A 191 5.47 -15.51 5.65
CA SER A 191 5.77 -16.61 4.73
C SER A 191 7.27 -16.66 4.42
N LYS A 192 7.77 -17.82 3.99
CA LYS A 192 9.17 -17.98 3.57
C LYS A 192 9.53 -16.97 2.47
N ASP A 193 8.69 -16.87 1.45
CA ASP A 193 8.90 -15.96 0.31
C ASP A 193 8.95 -14.49 0.77
N THR A 194 8.11 -14.11 1.74
CA THR A 194 8.15 -12.77 2.35
C THR A 194 9.47 -12.50 3.06
N CYS A 195 9.95 -13.47 3.85
CA CYS A 195 11.23 -13.34 4.56
C CYS A 195 12.41 -13.24 3.59
N GLU A 196 12.44 -14.06 2.53
CA GLU A 196 13.49 -14.03 1.51
C GLU A 196 13.48 -12.71 0.72
N THR A 197 12.28 -12.21 0.38
CA THR A 197 12.13 -10.93 -0.32
C THR A 197 12.59 -9.77 0.56
N LEU A 198 12.24 -9.77 1.86
CA LEU A 198 12.69 -8.76 2.81
C LEU A 198 14.22 -8.77 2.98
N ASP A 199 14.81 -9.96 3.13
CA ASP A 199 16.26 -10.12 3.26
C ASP A 199 16.98 -9.57 2.03
N LYS A 200 16.52 -9.92 0.82
CA LYS A 200 17.08 -9.41 -0.44
C LYS A 200 16.92 -7.89 -0.57
N PHE A 201 15.78 -7.33 -0.15
CA PHE A 201 15.56 -5.89 -0.14
C PHE A 201 16.55 -5.16 0.78
N LEU A 202 16.75 -5.65 2.00
CA LEU A 202 17.62 -4.99 2.99
C LEU A 202 19.12 -5.17 2.72
N ARG A 203 19.54 -6.33 2.19
CA ARG A 203 20.96 -6.61 1.89
C ARG A 203 21.44 -5.99 0.58
N GLY A 204 20.53 -5.65 -0.32
CA GLY A 204 20.85 -5.18 -1.66
C GLY A 204 20.94 -3.67 -1.78
N GLU A 205 21.23 -3.24 -3.00
CA GLU A 205 21.21 -1.83 -3.43
C GLU A 205 19.83 -1.17 -3.31
N TYR A 206 18.76 -1.97 -3.35
CA TYR A 206 17.37 -1.51 -3.22
C TYR A 206 17.12 -0.72 -1.94
N LEU A 207 17.83 -1.05 -0.85
CA LEU A 207 17.75 -0.28 0.39
C LEU A 207 18.17 1.18 0.17
N PHE A 208 19.27 1.42 -0.53
CA PHE A 208 19.77 2.78 -0.78
C PHE A 208 18.90 3.51 -1.80
N TYR A 209 18.39 2.81 -2.80
CA TYR A 209 17.44 3.38 -3.76
C TYR A 209 16.11 3.77 -3.10
N TRP A 210 15.66 2.97 -2.12
CA TRP A 210 14.50 3.32 -1.31
C TRP A 210 14.74 4.59 -0.48
N LEU A 211 15.91 4.71 0.16
CA LEU A 211 16.29 5.93 0.87
C LEU A 211 16.40 7.14 -0.07
N GLU A 212 16.85 6.93 -1.32
CA GLU A 212 16.91 7.95 -2.35
C GLU A 212 15.51 8.46 -2.71
N VAL A 213 14.54 7.55 -2.94
CA VAL A 213 13.13 7.90 -3.18
C VAL A 213 12.55 8.66 -1.99
N LEU A 214 12.77 8.18 -0.77
CA LEU A 214 12.32 8.88 0.44
C LEU A 214 12.98 10.26 0.59
N SER A 215 14.23 10.42 0.19
CA SER A 215 14.93 11.71 0.20
C SER A 215 14.27 12.71 -0.75
N VAL A 216 14.08 12.36 -2.03
CA VAL A 216 13.48 13.26 -3.02
C VAL A 216 12.01 13.56 -2.74
N MET A 217 11.30 12.66 -2.06
CA MET A 217 9.93 12.89 -1.58
C MET A 217 9.86 13.67 -0.26
N SER A 218 10.99 14.00 0.38
CA SER A 218 11.05 14.60 1.71
C SER A 218 10.38 13.74 2.81
N GLN A 219 10.51 12.42 2.70
CA GLN A 219 9.89 11.39 3.55
C GLN A 219 10.91 10.49 4.27
N VAL A 220 12.18 10.91 4.43
CA VAL A 220 13.22 10.15 5.14
C VAL A 220 12.79 9.64 6.54
N PRO A 221 12.00 10.38 7.36
CA PRO A 221 11.51 9.87 8.64
C PRO A 221 10.73 8.56 8.55
N VAL A 222 10.11 8.26 7.39
CA VAL A 222 9.39 7.00 7.15
C VAL A 222 10.34 5.80 7.22
N ALA A 223 11.59 5.93 6.80
CA ALA A 223 12.58 4.85 6.91
C ALA A 223 12.80 4.44 8.37
N ILE A 224 12.92 5.42 9.26
CA ILE A 224 13.11 5.20 10.70
C ILE A 224 11.91 4.45 11.28
N MET A 225 10.69 4.88 10.93
CA MET A 225 9.46 4.21 11.37
C MET A 225 9.37 2.77 10.86
N ALA A 226 9.69 2.55 9.58
CA ALA A 226 9.66 1.24 8.96
C ALA A 226 10.65 0.27 9.61
N LEU A 227 11.91 0.68 9.78
CA LEU A 227 12.95 -0.16 10.40
C LEU A 227 12.61 -0.48 11.86
N ARG A 228 12.10 0.49 12.62
CA ARG A 228 11.62 0.25 14.00
C ARG A 228 10.47 -0.75 14.04
N LYS A 229 9.51 -0.68 13.09
CA LYS A 229 8.41 -1.65 12.97
C LYS A 229 8.94 -3.05 12.73
N ILE A 230 9.88 -3.23 11.79
CA ILE A 230 10.49 -4.54 11.49
C ILE A 230 11.17 -5.13 12.72
N ILE A 231 11.98 -4.32 13.43
CA ILE A 231 12.65 -4.75 14.65
C ILE A 231 11.64 -5.14 15.73
N ALA A 232 10.59 -4.32 15.94
CA ALA A 232 9.57 -4.58 16.95
C ALA A 232 8.72 -5.83 16.64
N CYS A 233 8.34 -6.04 15.38
CA CYS A 233 7.47 -7.13 14.95
C CYS A 233 8.23 -8.45 14.67
N SER A 234 9.58 -8.41 14.69
CA SER A 234 10.49 -9.53 14.35
C SER A 234 10.17 -10.87 15.00
N ARG A 235 9.93 -10.89 16.31
CA ARG A 235 9.62 -12.14 17.05
C ARG A 235 8.30 -12.76 16.62
N VAL A 236 7.29 -11.91 16.40
CA VAL A 236 5.94 -12.34 16.00
C VAL A 236 5.95 -12.85 14.57
N ARG A 237 6.60 -12.11 13.67
CA ARG A 237 6.73 -12.46 12.25
C ARG A 237 7.77 -13.54 11.97
N LYS A 238 8.59 -13.91 12.96
CA LYS A 238 9.69 -14.89 12.87
C LYS A 238 10.72 -14.53 11.80
N PHE A 239 11.15 -13.27 11.77
CA PHE A 239 12.26 -12.86 10.91
C PHE A 239 13.58 -13.46 11.38
N ASP A 240 14.47 -13.75 10.43
CA ASP A 240 15.82 -14.24 10.71
C ASP A 240 16.63 -13.20 11.52
N ASP A 241 17.48 -13.66 12.44
CA ASP A 241 18.27 -12.77 13.29
C ASP A 241 19.22 -11.88 12.47
N GLY A 242 19.73 -12.39 11.34
CA GLY A 242 20.54 -11.61 10.39
C GLY A 242 19.76 -10.46 9.76
N VAL A 243 18.50 -10.68 9.38
CA VAL A 243 17.59 -9.63 8.87
C VAL A 243 17.36 -8.58 9.96
N VAL A 244 17.11 -9.01 11.19
CA VAL A 244 16.84 -8.12 12.32
C VAL A 244 18.05 -7.28 12.69
N ASN A 245 19.24 -7.88 12.69
CA ASN A 245 20.48 -7.15 12.96
C ASN A 245 20.79 -6.14 11.86
N LEU A 246 20.64 -6.54 10.59
CA LEU A 246 20.78 -5.62 9.47
C LEU A 246 19.79 -4.45 9.58
N ALA A 247 18.52 -4.69 9.93
CA ALA A 247 17.56 -3.61 10.15
C ALA A 247 17.98 -2.64 11.28
N LYS A 248 18.65 -3.13 12.34
CA LYS A 248 19.22 -2.26 13.39
C LYS A 248 20.41 -1.45 12.88
N ASP A 249 21.28 -2.03 12.06
CA ASP A 249 22.44 -1.35 11.49
C ASP A 249 22.01 -0.26 10.51
N VAL A 250 21.06 -0.58 9.64
CA VAL A 250 20.43 0.39 8.74
C VAL A 250 19.72 1.49 9.54
N LEU A 251 19.04 1.16 10.64
CA LEU A 251 18.41 2.18 11.50
C LEU A 251 19.47 3.12 12.09
N ARG A 252 20.61 2.60 12.56
CA ARG A 252 21.72 3.42 13.07
C ARG A 252 22.30 4.30 11.97
N PHE A 253 22.50 3.75 10.77
CA PHE A 253 22.96 4.47 9.59
C PHE A 253 22.02 5.65 9.25
N VAL A 254 20.71 5.38 9.11
CA VAL A 254 19.72 6.43 8.79
C VAL A 254 19.68 7.49 9.88
N LEU A 255 19.76 7.12 11.16
CA LEU A 255 19.79 8.09 12.26
C LEU A 255 21.05 8.96 12.26
N ALA A 256 22.22 8.36 11.99
CA ALA A 256 23.49 9.08 11.93
C ALA A 256 23.54 10.06 10.76
N PHE A 257 22.96 9.69 9.62
CA PHE A 257 23.02 10.45 8.37
C PHE A 257 21.68 11.06 7.95
N ILE A 258 20.73 11.22 8.88
CA ILE A 258 19.40 11.73 8.56
C ILE A 258 19.46 13.10 7.88
N THR A 259 20.35 13.98 8.36
CA THR A 259 20.49 15.35 7.83
C THR A 259 21.04 15.34 6.41
N PRO A 260 22.21 14.72 6.11
CA PRO A 260 22.68 14.60 4.73
C PRO A 260 21.66 13.96 3.78
N ILE A 261 21.07 12.83 4.18
CA ILE A 261 20.11 12.09 3.34
C ILE A 261 18.87 12.93 3.06
N SER A 262 18.36 13.68 4.04
CA SER A 262 17.19 14.55 3.84
C SER A 262 17.53 15.81 3.03
N THR A 263 18.79 16.25 3.05
CA THR A 263 19.23 17.47 2.34
C THR A 263 19.40 17.22 0.85
N SER A 264 20.07 16.13 0.48
CA SER A 264 20.36 15.82 -0.93
C SER A 264 20.48 14.31 -1.10
N ALA A 265 19.67 13.73 -1.99
CA ALA A 265 19.66 12.28 -2.21
C ALA A 265 21.04 11.70 -2.59
N PRO A 266 21.86 12.37 -3.45
CA PRO A 266 23.23 11.93 -3.74
C PRO A 266 24.15 11.82 -2.51
N TYR A 267 23.86 12.51 -1.40
CA TYR A 267 24.66 12.42 -0.18
C TYR A 267 24.56 11.06 0.52
N ILE A 268 23.58 10.21 0.15
CA ILE A 268 23.60 8.79 0.53
C ILE A 268 24.92 8.15 0.09
N TYR A 269 25.34 8.40 -1.15
CA TYR A 269 26.50 7.75 -1.75
C TYR A 269 27.81 8.49 -1.52
N LEU A 270 27.75 9.82 -1.40
CA LEU A 270 28.94 10.67 -1.26
C LEU A 270 29.32 10.96 0.19
N SER A 271 28.39 10.84 1.13
CA SER A 271 28.62 11.21 2.54
C SER A 271 28.19 10.12 3.51
N ALA A 272 27.03 9.48 3.33
CA ALA A 272 26.59 8.48 4.29
C ALA A 272 27.39 7.17 4.14
N LEU A 273 27.41 6.59 2.95
CA LEU A 273 28.08 5.31 2.70
C LEU A 273 29.59 5.33 2.99
N PRO A 274 30.40 6.30 2.48
CA PRO A 274 31.85 6.27 2.70
C PRO A 274 32.26 6.50 4.15
N PHE A 275 31.40 7.13 4.96
CA PHE A 275 31.67 7.43 6.37
C PHE A 275 30.92 6.48 7.32
N THR A 276 30.28 5.44 6.78
CA THR A 276 29.73 4.36 7.60
C THR A 276 30.87 3.47 8.09
N PRO A 277 30.95 3.19 9.40
CA PRO A 277 31.97 2.27 9.92
C PRO A 277 31.90 0.93 9.20
N SER A 278 33.04 0.41 8.74
CA SER A 278 33.14 -0.86 8.03
C SER A 278 32.91 -2.10 8.93
N GLU A 279 32.74 -1.89 10.24
CA GLU A 279 32.37 -2.91 11.22
C GLU A 279 31.05 -2.51 11.89
N SER A 280 29.94 -3.07 11.43
CA SER A 280 28.63 -3.06 12.10
C SER A 280 28.02 -4.45 11.97
#